data_AF-A0A1G1T2D4-F1
#
_entry.id   AF-A0A1G1T2D4-F1
#
_cell.length_a   1.000
_cell.length_b   1.000
_cell.length_c   1.000
_cell.angle_alpha   90.00
_cell.angle_beta   90.00
_cell.angle_gamma   90.00
#
_symmetry.space_group_name_H-M   'P 1'
#
loop_
_entity.id
_entity.type
_entity.pdbx_description
1 polymer ?
#
loop_
_entity_poly.entity_id
_entity_poly.type
_entity_poly.pdbx_seq_one_letter_code
_entity_poly.pdbx_strand_id
1 'polypeptide(L)'
;MLMAFLITQLRAVGLFYRGVAPFMLGISGLILAAVLLPALQEGWGRGLLPGLLLTKLATAPVVWYLWEQLRPGQYWFYFNLGVSRRRLWSGVVALDGLVFLGGVVAMRAGVA
;
A
#
# COMPACT_ATOMS: atom_id res chain seq x y z
N MET A 1 3.30 29.59 -0.30
CA MET A 1 3.11 28.89 1.00
C MET A 1 2.46 27.51 0.86
N LEU A 2 1.32 27.40 0.15
CA LEU A 2 0.62 26.11 -0.07
C LEU A 2 1.50 25.01 -0.70
N MET A 3 2.29 25.36 -1.70
CA MET A 3 3.16 24.42 -2.43
C MET A 3 4.22 23.77 -1.51
N ALA A 4 4.86 24.56 -0.64
CA ALA A 4 5.85 24.06 0.31
C ALA A 4 5.21 23.10 1.33
N PHE A 5 4.00 23.41 1.80
CA PHE A 5 3.26 22.54 2.71
C PHE A 5 2.90 21.19 2.06
N LEU A 6 2.42 21.21 0.81
CA LEU A 6 2.11 19.98 0.06
C LEU A 6 3.35 19.10 -0.14
N ILE A 7 4.49 19.70 -0.47
CA ILE A 7 5.76 18.97 -0.63
C ILE A 7 6.18 18.31 0.69
N THR A 8 6.05 19.02 1.82
CA THR A 8 6.35 18.44 3.14
C THR A 8 5.43 17.27 3.47
N GLN A 9 4.14 17.38 3.17
CA GLN A 9 3.16 16.30 3.36
C GLN A 9 3.51 15.08 2.52
N LEU A 10 3.81 15.27 1.23
CA LEU A 10 4.21 14.18 0.33
C LEU A 10 5.51 13.51 0.79
N ARG A 11 6.50 14.29 1.20
CA ARG A 11 7.76 13.77 1.76
C ARG A 11 7.54 12.98 3.04
N ALA A 12 6.70 13.48 3.95
CA ALA A 12 6.36 12.79 5.18
C ALA A 12 5.70 11.43 4.90
N VAL A 13 4.72 11.40 3.99
CA VAL A 13 4.09 10.14 3.56
C VAL A 13 5.10 9.21 2.90
N GLY A 14 5.98 9.71 2.03
CA GLY A 14 7.00 8.90 1.36
C GLY A 14 8.02 8.29 2.34
N LEU A 15 8.48 9.07 3.33
CA LEU A 15 9.37 8.59 4.39
C LEU A 15 8.70 7.51 5.24
N PHE A 16 7.43 7.74 5.61
CA PHE A 16 6.66 6.76 6.37
C PHE A 16 6.39 5.48 5.55
N TYR A 17 6.03 5.63 4.28
CA TYR A 17 5.80 4.51 3.35
C TYR A 17 7.05 3.65 3.23
N ARG A 18 8.25 4.24 3.09
CA ARG A 18 9.51 3.48 3.01
C ARG A 18 9.72 2.52 4.18
N GLY A 19 9.24 2.86 5.38
CA GLY A 19 9.31 1.98 6.55
C GLY A 19 8.31 0.82 6.48
N VAL A 20 7.09 1.09 6.04
CA VAL A 20 5.98 0.12 6.00
C VAL A 20 6.00 -0.75 4.73
N ALA A 21 6.62 -0.25 3.65
CA ALA A 21 6.61 -0.84 2.32
C ALA A 21 7.06 -2.31 2.27
N PRO A 22 8.11 -2.77 2.99
CA PRO A 22 8.49 -4.18 2.95
C PRO A 22 7.36 -5.14 3.33
N PHE A 23 6.56 -4.79 4.35
CA PHE A 23 5.40 -5.59 4.76
C PHE A 23 4.29 -5.53 3.72
N MET A 24 3.95 -4.31 3.28
CA MET A 24 2.86 -4.10 2.34
C MET A 24 3.13 -4.74 0.96
N LEU A 25 4.35 -4.57 0.44
CA LEU A 25 4.80 -5.16 -0.82
C LEU A 25 4.96 -6.67 -0.70
N GLY A 26 5.42 -7.18 0.44
CA GLY A 26 5.47 -8.62 0.70
C GLY A 26 4.06 -9.25 0.62
N ILE A 27 3.08 -8.65 1.30
CA ILE A 27 1.67 -9.08 1.23
C ILE A 27 1.14 -8.95 -0.20
N SER A 28 1.41 -7.83 -0.89
CA SER A 28 1.02 -7.65 -2.29
C SER A 28 1.58 -8.75 -3.18
N GLY A 29 2.87 -9.04 -3.08
CA GLY A 29 3.54 -10.09 -3.84
C GLY A 29 2.93 -11.46 -3.56
N LEU A 30 2.63 -11.78 -2.29
CA LEU A 30 1.96 -13.01 -1.92
C LEU A 30 0.55 -13.11 -2.52
N ILE A 31 -0.26 -12.06 -2.46
CA ILE A 31 -1.59 -12.04 -3.07
C ILE A 31 -1.50 -12.27 -4.59
N LEU A 32 -0.59 -11.55 -5.25
CA LEU A 32 -0.42 -11.65 -6.70
C LEU A 32 0.10 -13.03 -7.11
N ALA A 33 1.07 -13.59 -6.40
CA ALA A 33 1.64 -14.90 -6.70
C ALA A 33 0.67 -16.05 -6.37
N ALA A 34 -0.09 -15.95 -5.28
CA ALA A 34 -0.98 -17.03 -4.83
C ALA A 34 -2.33 -17.03 -5.56
N VAL A 35 -2.82 -15.88 -6.02
CA VAL A 35 -4.15 -15.75 -6.61
C VAL A 35 -4.09 -15.34 -8.07
N LEU A 36 -3.46 -14.21 -8.38
CA LEU A 36 -3.50 -13.66 -9.74
C LEU A 36 -2.68 -14.50 -10.72
N LEU A 37 -1.49 -14.96 -10.34
CA LEU A 37 -0.61 -15.73 -11.23
C LEU A 37 -1.26 -17.05 -11.71
N PRO A 38 -1.79 -17.92 -10.82
CA PRO A 38 -2.51 -19.12 -11.26
C PRO A 38 -3.75 -18.78 -12.09
N ALA A 39 -4.51 -17.76 -11.69
CA ALA A 39 -5.71 -17.36 -12.43
C ALA A 39 -5.44 -16.86 -13.85
N LEU A 40 -4.25 -16.29 -14.08
CA LEU A 40 -3.80 -15.90 -15.42
C LEU A 40 -3.35 -17.12 -16.24
N GLN A 41 -2.64 -18.08 -15.62
CA GLN A 41 -2.20 -19.31 -16.28
C GLN A 41 -3.37 -20.22 -16.68
N GLU A 42 -4.41 -20.30 -15.84
CA GLU A 42 -5.60 -21.14 -16.07
C GLU A 42 -6.75 -20.40 -16.79
N GLY A 43 -6.58 -19.11 -17.11
CA GLY A 43 -7.50 -18.34 -17.94
C GLY A 43 -8.78 -17.84 -17.25
N TRP A 44 -8.95 -18.03 -15.94
CA TRP A 44 -10.13 -17.54 -15.18
C TRP A 44 -9.92 -16.18 -14.48
N GLY A 45 -8.86 -15.44 -14.82
CA GLY A 45 -8.55 -14.14 -14.22
C GLY A 45 -9.55 -12.99 -14.46
N ARG A 46 -10.59 -13.19 -15.28
CA ARG A 46 -11.60 -12.16 -15.55
C ARG A 46 -12.47 -11.91 -14.32
N GLY A 47 -12.71 -10.65 -13.99
CA GLY A 47 -13.54 -10.26 -12.83
C GLY A 47 -12.85 -10.31 -11.46
N LEU A 48 -11.59 -10.76 -11.35
CA LEU A 48 -10.90 -10.85 -10.06
C LEU A 48 -10.45 -9.51 -9.47
N LEU A 49 -10.35 -8.45 -10.29
CA LEU A 49 -9.75 -7.18 -9.87
C LEU A 49 -10.44 -6.55 -8.64
N PRO A 50 -11.78 -6.46 -8.56
CA PRO A 50 -12.44 -5.93 -7.36
C PRO A 50 -12.17 -6.77 -6.11
N GLY A 51 -12.19 -8.10 -6.24
CA GLY A 51 -11.89 -9.01 -5.13
C GLY A 51 -10.46 -8.84 -4.62
N LEU A 52 -9.48 -8.82 -5.52
CA LEU A 52 -8.07 -8.59 -5.20
C LEU A 52 -7.84 -7.24 -4.52
N LEU A 53 -8.49 -6.18 -5.00
CA LEU A 53 -8.40 -4.85 -4.38
C LEU A 53 -9.00 -4.86 -2.97
N LEU A 54 -10.17 -5.48 -2.77
CA LEU A 54 -10.80 -5.60 -1.46
C LEU A 54 -9.93 -6.41 -0.49
N THR A 55 -9.38 -7.55 -0.93
CA THR A 55 -8.43 -8.33 -0.15
C THR A 55 -7.21 -7.49 0.24
N LYS A 56 -6.67 -6.72 -0.71
CA LYS A 56 -5.54 -5.84 -0.44
C LYS A 56 -5.89 -4.76 0.59
N LEU A 57 -7.04 -4.08 0.45
CA LEU A 57 -7.50 -3.08 1.41
C LEU A 57 -7.75 -3.68 2.80
N ALA A 58 -8.26 -4.92 2.87
CA ALA A 58 -8.47 -5.64 4.12
C ALA A 58 -7.16 -5.95 4.86
N THR A 59 -6.01 -5.95 4.19
CA THR A 59 -4.71 -6.13 4.85
C THR A 59 -4.23 -4.88 5.59
N ALA A 60 -4.73 -3.70 5.23
CA ALA A 60 -4.26 -2.43 5.79
C ALA A 60 -4.48 -2.31 7.31
N PRO A 61 -5.66 -2.66 7.88
CA PRO A 61 -5.85 -2.65 9.33
C PRO A 61 -4.89 -3.58 10.09
N VAL A 62 -4.57 -4.74 9.52
CA VAL A 62 -3.66 -5.72 10.13
C VAL A 62 -2.25 -5.16 10.17
N VAL A 63 -1.76 -4.65 9.04
CA VAL A 63 -0.43 -4.02 8.97
C VAL A 63 -0.38 -2.80 9.88
N TRP A 64 -1.43 -1.99 9.92
CA TRP A 64 -1.53 -0.84 10.82
C TRP A 64 -1.39 -1.24 12.28
N TYR A 65 -2.12 -2.26 12.71
CA TYR A 65 -2.05 -2.77 14.08
C TYR A 65 -0.64 -3.27 14.43
N LEU A 66 -0.06 -4.13 13.60
CA LEU A 66 1.28 -4.67 13.84
C LEU A 66 2.36 -3.58 13.85
N TRP A 67 2.25 -2.62 12.93
CA TRP A 67 3.18 -1.51 12.86
C TRP A 67 3.11 -0.61 14.09
N GLU A 68 1.93 -0.46 14.70
CA GLU A 68 1.77 0.25 15.96
C GLU A 68 2.50 -0.43 17.11
N GLN A 69 2.38 -1.75 17.20
CA GLN A 69 3.00 -2.54 18.26
C GLN A 69 4.52 -2.59 18.14
N LEU A 70 5.04 -2.71 16.92
CA LEU A 70 6.48 -2.86 16.67
C LEU A 70 7.26 -1.54 16.77
N ARG A 71 6.61 -0.39 16.56
CA ARG A 71 7.27 0.92 16.56
C ARG A 71 6.49 1.95 17.37
N PRO A 72 6.42 1.78 18.70
CA PRO A 72 5.81 2.77 19.57
C PRO A 72 6.56 4.11 19.43
N GLY A 73 5.83 5.22 19.38
CA GLY A 73 6.41 6.58 19.35
C GLY A 73 6.85 7.11 17.98
N GLN A 74 6.82 6.31 16.91
CA GLN A 74 7.26 6.72 15.57
C GLN A 74 6.54 7.94 14.98
N TYR A 75 5.34 8.27 15.47
CA TYR A 75 4.55 9.39 14.96
C TYR A 75 5.04 10.76 15.45
N TRP A 76 5.88 10.80 16.49
CA TRP A 76 6.33 12.06 17.09
C TRP A 76 6.97 12.99 16.05
N PHE A 77 7.86 12.44 15.21
CA PHE A 77 8.50 13.18 14.12
C PHE A 77 7.48 13.80 13.15
N TYR A 78 6.49 13.01 12.72
CA TYR A 78 5.51 13.45 11.73
C TYR A 78 4.48 14.42 12.31
N PHE A 79 4.17 14.29 13.61
CA PHE A 79 3.30 15.20 14.32
C PHE A 79 3.92 16.61 14.37
N ASN A 80 5.23 16.71 14.60
CA ASN A 80 5.97 17.98 14.55
C ASN A 80 6.00 18.60 13.14
N LEU A 81 5.82 17.79 12.09
CA LEU A 81 5.64 18.27 10.71
C LEU A 81 4.20 18.69 10.39
N GLY A 82 3.29 18.65 11.37
CA GLY A 82 1.87 18.98 11.19
C GLY A 82 1.09 17.90 10.41
N VAL A 83 1.59 16.66 10.38
CA VAL A 83 0.95 15.54 9.69
C VAL A 83 0.26 14.64 10.71
N SER A 84 -1.05 14.48 10.57
CA SER A 84 -1.82 13.58 11.44
C SER A 84 -1.57 12.11 11.07
N ARG A 85 -1.69 11.24 12.07
CA ARG A 85 -1.57 9.78 11.89
C ARG A 85 -2.53 9.24 10.82
N ARG A 86 -3.78 9.71 10.81
CA ARG A 86 -4.78 9.33 9.80
C ARG A 86 -4.33 9.69 8.39
N ARG A 87 -3.73 10.88 8.23
CA ARG A 87 -3.24 11.35 6.93
C ARG A 87 -2.08 10.50 6.41
N LEU A 88 -1.11 10.16 7.27
CA LEU A 88 -0.02 9.23 6.92
C LEU A 88 -0.55 7.89 6.42
N TRP A 89 -1.42 7.25 7.21
CA TRP A 89 -1.98 5.94 6.85
C TRP A 89 -2.85 5.99 5.60
N SER A 90 -3.67 7.02 5.43
CA SER A 90 -4.45 7.20 4.20
C SER A 90 -3.54 7.34 2.97
N GLY A 91 -2.44 8.10 3.09
CA GLY A 91 -1.46 8.25 2.03
C GLY A 91 -0.73 6.95 1.71
N VAL A 92 -0.34 6.18 2.74
CA VAL A 92 0.28 4.86 2.58
C VAL A 92 -0.67 3.89 1.88
N VAL A 93 -1.92 3.78 2.34
CA VAL A 93 -2.90 2.87 1.73
C VAL A 93 -3.19 3.25 0.28
N ALA A 94 -3.31 4.55 -0.01
CA ALA A 94 -3.51 5.03 -1.37
C ALA A 94 -2.31 4.72 -2.27
N LEU A 95 -1.09 5.07 -1.85
CA LEU A 95 0.14 4.78 -2.61
C LEU A 95 0.32 3.29 -2.84
N ASP A 96 0.16 2.49 -1.80
CA ASP A 96 0.32 1.04 -1.88
C ASP A 96 -0.75 0.38 -2.74
N GLY A 97 -1.99 0.86 -2.66
CA GLY A 97 -3.07 0.45 -3.55
C GLY A 97 -2.77 0.74 -5.03
N LEU A 98 -2.20 1.92 -5.33
CA LEU A 98 -1.75 2.27 -6.68
C LEU A 98 -0.63 1.35 -7.16
N VAL A 99 0.36 1.05 -6.30
CA VAL A 99 1.45 0.11 -6.62
C VAL A 99 0.89 -1.29 -6.89
N PHE A 100 -0.04 -1.75 -6.05
CA PHE A 100 -0.69 -3.05 -6.23
C PHE A 100 -1.45 -3.12 -7.55
N LEU A 101 -2.26 -2.11 -7.88
CA LEU A 101 -2.97 -2.01 -9.15
C LEU A 101 -2.00 -2.01 -10.34
N GLY A 102 -0.91 -1.25 -10.25
CA GLY A 102 0.15 -1.27 -11.27
C GLY A 102 0.74 -2.67 -11.47
N GLY A 103 0.99 -3.40 -10.38
CA GLY A 103 1.44 -4.79 -10.42
C GLY A 103 0.43 -5.72 -11.10
N VAL A 104 -0.86 -5.60 -10.77
CA VAL A 104 -1.92 -6.38 -11.43
C VAL A 104 -1.95 -6.13 -12.94
N VAL A 105 -1.89 -4.85 -13.35
CA VAL A 105 -1.89 -4.46 -14.76
C VAL A 105 -0.65 -4.98 -15.48
N ALA A 106 0.53 -4.83 -14.87
CA ALA A 106 1.80 -5.30 -15.43
C ALA A 106 1.81 -6.83 -15.63
N MET A 107 1.33 -7.61 -14.65
CA MET A 107 1.23 -9.06 -14.78
C MET A 107 0.24 -9.49 -15.85
N ARG A 108 -0.91 -8.81 -15.96
CA ARG A 108 -1.89 -9.09 -17.03
C ARG A 108 -1.32 -8.79 -18.41
N ALA A 109 -0.59 -7.69 -18.56
CA ALA A 109 0.03 -7.30 -19.81
C ALA A 109 1.17 -8.24 -20.23
N GLY A 110 1.86 -8.86 -19.27
CA GLY A 110 2.94 -9.81 -19.55
C GLY A 110 2.50 -11.24 -19.90
N VAL A 111 1.22 -11.59 -19.68
CA VAL A 111 0.64 -12.92 -20.00
C VAL A 111 -0.25 -12.88 -21.26
N ALA A 112 -0.69 -11.69 -21.68
CA ALA A 112 -1.43 -11.48 -22.93
C ALA A 112 -0.51 -11.53 -24.16
#